data_AF-A0AAW5KH96-F1
#
_entry.id   AF-A0AAW5KH96-F1
#
_cell.length_a   1.000
_cell.length_b   1.000
_cell.length_c   1.000
_cell.angle_alpha   90.00
_cell.angle_beta   90.00
_cell.angle_gamma   90.00
#
_symmetry.space_group_name_H-M   'P 1'
#
loop_
_entity.id
_entity.type
_entity.pdbx_description
1 polymer ?
#
loop_
_entity_poly.entity_id
_entity_poly.type
_entity_poly.pdbx_seq_one_letter_code
_entity_poly.pdbx_strand_id
1 'polypeptide(L)'
;DWFDQLLHALHQPEESAANLAYIGLCMGFCCLEPKDSGLTDNELIDRANMAQKSVKGEAGSGCAFFTESLRRQNQQESALEAQGKQALRLGQFQPYFQPKFDIQNGNR
;
A
#
# COMPACT_ATOMS: atom_id res chain seq x y z
N ASP A 1 -16.76 -11.34 -11.83
CA ASP A 1 -16.19 -11.20 -10.49
C ASP A 1 -17.18 -10.44 -9.61
N TRP A 2 -17.25 -10.69 -8.30
CA TRP A 2 -18.21 -10.01 -7.40
C TRP A 2 -17.78 -8.55 -7.15
N PHE A 3 -16.47 -8.30 -7.13
CA PHE A 3 -15.92 -6.97 -6.90
C PHE A 3 -16.25 -6.02 -8.06
N ASP A 4 -16.16 -6.51 -9.30
CA ASP A 4 -16.55 -5.76 -10.50
C ASP A 4 -18.04 -5.35 -10.48
N GLN A 5 -18.93 -6.21 -9.98
CA GLN A 5 -20.35 -5.89 -9.85
C GLN A 5 -20.58 -4.75 -8.86
N LEU A 6 -19.83 -4.74 -7.76
CA LEU A 6 -19.89 -3.67 -6.76
C LEU A 6 -19.32 -2.35 -7.31
N LEU A 7 -18.22 -2.40 -8.07
CA LEU A 7 -17.68 -1.22 -8.75
C LEU A 7 -18.65 -0.67 -9.78
N HIS A 8 -19.30 -1.55 -10.55
CA HIS A 8 -20.32 -1.15 -11.51
C HIS A 8 -21.50 -0.45 -10.83
N ALA A 9 -21.96 -0.95 -9.68
CA ALA A 9 -23.00 -0.30 -8.90
C ALA A 9 -22.57 1.06 -8.33
N LEU A 10 -21.31 1.21 -7.91
CA LEU A 10 -20.76 2.48 -7.40
C LEU A 10 -20.58 3.55 -8.49
N HIS A 11 -20.34 3.13 -9.74
CA HIS A 11 -20.17 4.04 -10.88
C HIS A 11 -21.47 4.37 -11.60
N GLN A 12 -22.63 3.92 -11.08
CA GLN A 12 -23.93 4.31 -11.61
C GLN A 12 -24.04 5.85 -11.54
N PRO A 13 -24.19 6.55 -12.68
CA PRO A 13 -24.26 8.00 -12.69
C PRO A 13 -25.52 8.48 -11.96
N GLU A 14 -25.36 9.40 -11.01
CA GLU A 14 -26.49 10.15 -10.46
C GLU A 14 -27.00 11.10 -11.54
N GLU A 15 -28.29 11.02 -11.91
CA GLU A 15 -28.89 11.73 -13.06
C GLU A 15 -28.78 13.27 -13.02
N SER A 16 -28.22 13.86 -11.96
CA SER A 16 -28.23 15.32 -11.74
C SER A 16 -26.85 15.99 -11.60
N ALA A 17 -25.74 15.24 -11.56
CA ALA A 17 -24.42 15.85 -11.33
C ALA A 17 -23.67 16.09 -12.65
N ALA A 18 -23.63 17.35 -13.11
CA ALA A 18 -22.88 17.78 -14.30
C ALA A 18 -21.33 17.67 -14.18
N ASN A 19 -20.82 16.96 -13.16
CA ASN A 19 -19.41 16.65 -12.96
C ASN A 19 -19.27 15.16 -12.65
N LEU A 20 -18.77 14.38 -13.61
CA LEU A 20 -18.41 12.98 -13.39
C LEU A 20 -17.14 12.92 -12.51
N ALA A 21 -17.33 12.80 -11.19
CA ALA A 21 -16.25 12.44 -10.28
C ALA A 21 -16.03 10.92 -10.33
N TYR A 22 -14.82 10.49 -10.68
CA TYR A 22 -14.44 9.08 -10.61
C TYR A 22 -14.09 8.72 -9.16
N ILE A 23 -14.87 7.81 -8.56
CA ILE A 23 -14.61 7.28 -7.22
C ILE A 23 -13.89 5.93 -7.36
N GLY A 24 -12.67 5.85 -6.85
CA GLY A 24 -11.95 4.58 -6.68
C GLY A 24 -12.27 3.93 -5.34
N LEU A 25 -12.35 2.60 -5.32
CA LEU A 25 -12.59 1.83 -4.11
C LEU A 25 -11.42 0.88 -3.82
N CYS A 26 -10.85 0.99 -2.62
CA CYS A 26 -9.84 0.07 -2.09
C CYS A 26 -10.39 -0.66 -0.85
N MET A 27 -10.43 -1.99 -0.90
CA MET A 27 -10.92 -2.82 0.21
C MET A 27 -9.90 -3.85 0.68
N GLY A 28 -9.91 -4.13 1.98
CA GLY A 28 -9.09 -5.16 2.60
C GLY A 28 -9.93 -6.14 3.39
N PHE A 29 -9.61 -7.42 3.28
CA PHE A 29 -10.37 -8.50 3.91
C PHE A 29 -9.48 -9.29 4.87
N CYS A 30 -10.01 -9.59 6.06
CA CYS A 30 -9.40 -10.55 6.98
C CYS A 30 -10.32 -11.77 7.09
N CYS A 31 -9.90 -12.90 6.51
CA CYS A 31 -10.64 -14.16 6.65
C CYS A 31 -10.27 -14.83 7.97
N LEU A 32 -11.28 -15.24 8.74
CA LEU A 32 -11.08 -15.92 10.01
C LEU A 32 -10.80 -17.40 9.76
N GLU A 33 -9.68 -17.89 10.28
CA GLU A 33 -9.38 -19.31 10.36
C GLU A 33 -9.48 -19.82 11.81
N PRO A 34 -9.62 -21.13 12.06
CA PRO A 34 -9.69 -21.67 13.43
C PRO A 34 -8.51 -21.25 14.33
N LYS A 35 -7.33 -21.04 13.74
CA LYS A 35 -6.11 -20.57 14.42
C LYS A 35 -6.19 -19.12 14.92
N ASP A 36 -7.16 -18.34 14.42
CA ASP A 36 -7.34 -16.92 14.74
C ASP A 36 -8.32 -16.69 15.90
N SER A 37 -8.82 -17.76 16.52
CA SER A 37 -9.78 -17.73 17.64
C SER A 37 -9.28 -16.98 18.90
N GLY A 38 -7.96 -16.76 19.02
CA GLY A 38 -7.37 -16.00 20.12
C GLY A 38 -7.17 -14.51 19.85
N LEU A 39 -7.55 -14.01 18.68
CA LEU A 39 -7.36 -12.61 18.31
C LEU A 39 -8.47 -11.72 18.83
N THR A 40 -8.10 -10.51 19.18
CA THR A 40 -9.02 -9.42 19.49
C THR A 40 -9.61 -8.82 18.21
N ASP A 41 -10.76 -8.17 18.34
CA ASP A 41 -11.40 -7.45 17.23
C ASP A 41 -10.46 -6.39 16.62
N ASN A 42 -9.66 -5.72 17.46
CA ASN A 42 -8.68 -4.74 16.99
C ASN A 42 -7.61 -5.39 16.10
N GLU A 43 -7.10 -6.58 16.47
CA GLU A 43 -6.12 -7.29 15.66
C GLU A 43 -6.70 -7.72 14.31
N LEU A 44 -7.99 -8.10 14.27
CA LEU A 44 -8.68 -8.45 13.03
C LEU A 44 -8.88 -7.23 12.12
N ILE A 45 -9.28 -6.10 12.71
CA ILE A 45 -9.40 -4.81 12.00
C ILE A 45 -8.05 -4.37 11.45
N ASP A 46 -6.98 -4.47 12.24
CA ASP A 46 -5.63 -4.13 11.80
C ASP A 46 -5.17 -5.01 10.64
N ARG A 47 -5.50 -6.31 10.65
CA ARG A 47 -5.23 -7.23 9.53
C ARG A 47 -5.98 -6.85 8.27
N ALA A 48 -7.27 -6.52 8.37
CA ALA A 48 -8.04 -6.03 7.22
C ALA A 48 -7.47 -4.71 6.69
N ASN A 49 -7.06 -3.80 7.57
CA ASN A 49 -6.42 -2.53 7.22
C ASN A 49 -5.06 -2.75 6.54
N MET A 50 -4.26 -3.72 6.97
CA MET A 50 -3.00 -4.09 6.30
C MET A 50 -3.26 -4.54 4.86
N ALA A 51 -4.27 -5.39 4.65
CA ALA A 51 -4.68 -5.81 3.31
C ALA A 51 -5.19 -4.64 2.46
N GLN A 52 -6.01 -3.76 3.02
CA GLN A 52 -6.48 -2.58 2.28
C GLN A 52 -5.29 -1.70 1.85
N LYS A 53 -4.35 -1.46 2.78
CA LYS A 53 -3.18 -0.63 2.53
C LYS A 53 -2.27 -1.20 1.44
N SER A 54 -2.20 -2.53 1.28
CA SER A 54 -1.36 -3.14 0.26
C SER A 54 -1.79 -2.83 -1.18
N VAL A 55 -3.07 -2.52 -1.39
CA VAL A 55 -3.61 -2.07 -2.69
C VAL A 55 -3.85 -0.56 -2.73
N LYS A 56 -3.69 0.13 -1.59
CA LYS A 56 -3.90 1.57 -1.46
C LYS A 56 -2.66 2.30 -1.96
N GLY A 57 -2.70 2.75 -3.21
CA GLY A 57 -1.59 3.41 -3.90
C GLY A 57 -1.42 2.91 -5.32
N GLU A 58 -2.01 1.77 -5.65
CA GLU A 58 -2.19 1.31 -7.02
C GLU A 58 -3.24 2.17 -7.73
N ALA A 59 -3.12 2.31 -9.05
CA ALA A 59 -4.07 3.09 -9.83
C ALA A 59 -5.40 2.34 -9.95
N GLY A 60 -6.51 3.03 -9.64
CA GLY A 60 -7.87 2.50 -9.81
C GLY A 60 -8.47 1.93 -8.53
N SER A 61 -9.35 0.95 -8.70
CA SER A 61 -10.01 0.24 -7.60
C SER A 61 -9.39 -1.13 -7.41
N GLY A 62 -9.29 -1.59 -6.17
CA GLY A 62 -8.65 -2.86 -5.85
C GLY A 62 -9.17 -3.47 -4.56
N CYS A 63 -9.00 -4.78 -4.42
CA CYS A 63 -9.23 -5.44 -3.14
C CYS A 63 -8.14 -6.48 -2.86
N ALA A 64 -7.84 -6.69 -1.59
CA ALA A 64 -6.85 -7.68 -1.16
C ALA A 64 -7.28 -8.41 0.11
N PHE A 65 -6.74 -9.61 0.26
CA PHE A 65 -6.91 -10.44 1.45
C PHE A 65 -5.65 -10.38 2.30
N PHE A 66 -5.85 -10.37 3.62
CA PHE A 66 -4.77 -10.42 4.59
C PHE A 66 -3.98 -11.72 4.42
N THR A 67 -2.65 -11.58 4.45
CA THR A 67 -1.71 -12.69 4.48
C THR A 67 -0.63 -12.42 5.52
N GLU A 68 -0.06 -13.48 6.06
CA GLU A 68 1.06 -13.35 7.01
C GLU A 68 2.29 -12.68 6.37
N SER A 69 2.47 -12.83 5.05
CA SER A 69 3.46 -12.09 4.27
C SER A 69 3.24 -10.58 4.32
N LEU A 70 2.00 -10.10 4.19
CA LEU A 70 1.69 -8.67 4.31
C LEU A 70 2.02 -8.13 5.70
N ARG A 71 1.73 -8.91 6.75
CA ARG A 71 2.11 -8.54 8.13
C ARG A 71 3.62 -8.39 8.28
N ARG A 72 4.38 -9.37 7.78
CA ARG A 72 5.85 -9.35 7.83
C ARG A 72 6.43 -8.17 7.06
N GLN A 73 5.90 -7.89 5.87
CA GLN A 73 6.32 -6.74 5.07
C GLN A 73 6.05 -5.42 5.81
N ASN A 74 4.85 -5.24 6.37
CA ASN A 74 4.51 -4.02 7.10
C ASN A 74 5.42 -3.80 8.33
N GLN A 75 5.75 -4.87 9.05
CA GLN A 75 6.71 -4.82 10.16
C GLN A 75 8.13 -4.45 9.71
N GLN A 76 8.58 -5.00 8.58
CA GLN A 76 9.88 -4.68 8.00
C GLN A 76 9.95 -3.21 7.57
N GLU A 77 8.92 -2.70 6.89
CA GLU A 77 8.82 -1.29 6.49
C GLU A 77 8.86 -0.36 7.71
N SER A 78 8.09 -0.67 8.75
CA SER A 78 8.08 0.12 10.00
C SER A 78 9.45 0.10 10.69
N ALA A 79 10.11 -1.05 10.74
CA ALA A 79 11.46 -1.17 11.30
C ALA A 79 12.49 -0.36 10.50
N LEU A 80 12.44 -0.44 9.17
CA LEU A 80 13.31 0.34 8.28
C LEU A 80 13.08 1.85 8.43
N GLU A 81 11.83 2.30 8.55
CA GLU A 81 11.50 3.72 8.77
C GLU A 81 12.05 4.21 10.12
N ALA A 82 11.89 3.42 11.18
CA ALA A 82 12.42 3.74 12.50
C ALA A 82 13.96 3.84 12.48
N GLN A 83 14.62 2.89 11.84
CA GLN A 83 16.08 2.91 11.65
C GLN A 83 16.52 4.12 10.81
N GLY A 84 15.82 4.44 9.72
CA GLY A 84 16.10 5.60 8.88
C GLY A 84 15.99 6.92 9.65
N LYS A 85 14.92 7.10 10.45
CA LYS A 85 14.75 8.28 11.32
C LYS A 85 15.88 8.41 12.33
N GLN A 86 16.35 7.31 12.90
CA GLN A 86 17.49 7.31 13.81
C GLN A 86 18.81 7.64 13.09
N ALA A 87 19.06 7.01 11.93
CA ALA A 87 20.24 7.24 11.11
C ALA A 87 20.37 8.70 10.67
N LEU A 88 19.26 9.36 10.33
CA LEU A 88 19.23 10.81 10.04
C LEU A 88 19.70 11.63 11.24
N ARG A 89 19.18 11.36 12.45
CA ARG A 89 19.58 12.08 13.67
C ARG A 89 21.05 11.88 14.03
N LEU A 90 21.58 10.70 13.74
CA LEU A 90 22.96 10.32 14.05
C LEU A 90 23.95 10.60 12.91
N GLY A 91 23.51 11.22 11.80
CA GLY A 91 24.38 11.56 10.67
C GLY A 91 24.99 10.34 9.95
N GLN A 92 24.28 9.21 9.92
CA GLN A 92 24.79 7.95 9.35
C GLN A 92 24.63 7.86 7.81
N PHE A 93 24.01 8.85 7.17
CA PHE A 93 23.90 8.90 5.71
C PHE A 93 25.15 9.51 5.10
N GLN A 94 25.84 8.75 4.24
CA GLN A 94 27.07 9.16 3.57
C GLN A 94 26.79 9.53 2.10
N PRO A 95 27.22 10.70 1.61
CA PRO A 95 27.17 11.01 0.18
C PRO A 95 28.18 10.16 -0.59
N TYR A 96 27.72 9.60 -1.71
CA TYR A 96 28.55 8.97 -2.73
C TYR A 96 28.37 9.73 -4.05
N PHE A 97 29.45 9.90 -4.80
CA PHE A 97 29.45 10.67 -6.05
C PHE A 97 29.68 9.74 -7.24
N GLN A 98 28.70 9.66 -8.14
CA GLN A 98 28.82 8.91 -9.40
C GLN A 98 29.29 9.86 -10.51
N PRO A 99 30.44 9.60 -11.16
CA PRO A 99 30.93 10.43 -12.25
C PRO A 99 30.00 10.35 -13.45
N LYS A 100 29.87 11.47 -14.17
CA LYS A 100 29.17 11.53 -15.46
C LYS A 100 30.20 11.82 -16.53
N PHE A 101 30.21 11.00 -17.59
CA PHE A 101 31.13 11.14 -18.71
C PHE A 101 30.38 11.60 -19.96
N ASP A 102 31.01 12.49 -20.70
CA ASP A 102 30.54 12.88 -22.03
C ASP A 102 30.98 11.81 -23.04
N ILE A 103 29.99 11.09 -23.56
CA ILE A 103 30.18 10.05 -24.59
C ILE A 103 30.33 10.61 -26.01
N GLN A 104 29.95 11.86 -26.24
CA GLN A 104 30.04 12.49 -27.56
C GLN A 104 31.41 13.11 -27.79
N ASN A 105 31.96 13.77 -26.76
CA ASN A 105 33.25 14.43 -26.85
C ASN A 105 34.41 13.63 -26.23
N GLY A 106 34.14 12.40 -25.77
CA GLY A 106 35.16 11.46 -25.36
C GLY A 106 36.02 11.96 -24.21
N ASN A 107 35.41 12.25 -23.06
CA ASN A 107 36.20 12.45 -21.85
C ASN A 107 36.55 11.09 -21.26
N ARG A 108 37.77 10.62 -21.56
CA ARG A 108 38.44 9.58 -20.78
C ARG A 108 38.79 10.09 -19.39
#